data_AF-A0A414KVH7-F1
#
_entry.id   AF-A0A414KVH7-F1
#
_cell.length_a   1.000
_cell.length_b   1.000
_cell.length_c   1.000
_cell.angle_alpha   90.00
_cell.angle_beta   90.00
_cell.angle_gamma   90.00
#
_symmetry.space_group_name_H-M   'P 1'
#
loop_
_entity.id
_entity.type
_entity.pdbx_description
1 polymer ?
#
loop_
_entity_poly.entity_id
_entity_poly.type
_entity_poly.pdbx_seq_one_letter_code
_entity_poly.pdbx_strand_id
1 'polypeptide(L)'
;YNAHSIGVCYEGGLDTNGRASDTRTDFQKHSLRVLVMLLLRDYPGSRVVGHRDLSPDLNHNGEIEPEEWIKECPCFHASTILQDPPPQNPAYL
;
A
#
# COMPACT_ATOMS: atom_id res chain seq x y z
N TYR A 1 9.90 11.85 -1.57
CA TYR A 1 8.44 11.99 -1.71
C TYR A 1 7.75 12.69 -0.52
N ASN A 2 8.49 13.14 0.52
CA ASN A 2 7.88 13.67 1.74
C ASN A 2 7.09 14.98 1.57
N ALA A 3 7.52 15.86 0.66
CA ALA A 3 6.89 17.19 0.48
C ALA A 3 5.57 17.15 -0.30
N HIS A 4 5.30 16.08 -1.05
CA HIS A 4 4.21 16.01 -2.03
C HIS A 4 3.44 14.68 -1.96
N SER A 5 3.39 14.05 -0.80
CA SER A 5 2.70 12.78 -0.61
C SER A 5 2.08 12.69 0.78
N ILE A 6 0.99 11.93 0.88
CA ILE A 6 0.38 11.54 2.16
C ILE A 6 0.84 10.12 2.47
N GLY A 7 1.55 9.97 3.59
CA GLY A 7 1.97 8.65 4.08
C GLY A 7 0.87 8.02 4.92
N VAL A 8 0.45 6.81 4.57
CA VAL A 8 -0.49 6.00 5.37
C VAL A 8 0.22 4.71 5.79
N CYS A 9 0.18 4.40 7.09
CA CYS A 9 0.76 3.19 7.65
C CYS A 9 -0.36 2.27 8.14
N TYR A 10 -0.19 0.96 7.96
CA TYR A 10 -0.93 -0.03 8.73
C TYR A 10 0.03 -0.66 9.74
N GLU A 11 -0.49 -1.06 10.89
CA GLU A 11 0.29 -1.77 11.89
C GLU A 11 0.49 -3.23 11.49
N GLY A 12 1.75 -3.65 11.40
CA GLY A 12 2.18 -4.98 10.94
C GLY A 12 3.28 -4.90 9.89
N GLY A 13 3.32 -5.92 9.02
CA GLY A 13 4.22 -6.01 7.87
C GLY A 13 5.32 -7.05 7.98
N LEU A 14 5.43 -7.75 9.12
CA LEU A 14 6.43 -8.79 9.34
C LEU A 14 5.79 -10.09 9.84
N ASP A 15 6.30 -11.23 9.39
CA ASP A 15 5.97 -12.54 9.95
C ASP A 15 6.69 -12.81 11.29
N THR A 16 6.45 -13.98 11.89
CA THR A 16 7.08 -14.37 13.16
C THR A 16 8.61 -14.50 13.12
N ASN A 17 9.20 -14.54 11.91
CA ASN A 17 10.64 -14.58 11.69
C ASN A 17 11.22 -13.20 11.32
N GLY A 18 10.39 -12.15 11.34
CA GLY A 18 10.80 -10.80 10.96
C GLY A 18 10.95 -10.59 9.45
N ARG A 19 10.35 -11.45 8.62
CA ARG A 19 10.34 -11.31 7.15
C ARG A 19 9.13 -10.51 6.69
N ALA A 20 9.28 -9.74 5.62
CA ALA A 20 8.17 -8.97 5.05
C ALA A 20 6.97 -9.87 4.73
N SER A 21 5.80 -9.49 5.21
CA SER A 21 4.57 -10.25 5.02
C SER A 21 3.34 -9.33 5.13
N ASP A 22 2.40 -9.44 4.19
CA ASP A 22 1.11 -8.77 4.31
C ASP A 22 0.30 -9.39 5.45
N THR A 23 0.36 -8.73 6.60
CA THR A 23 -0.30 -9.16 7.85
C THR A 23 -1.51 -8.30 8.16
N ARG A 24 -2.01 -7.53 7.19
CA ARG A 24 -3.21 -6.71 7.37
C ARG A 24 -4.39 -7.59 7.74
N THR A 25 -5.05 -7.22 8.83
CA THR A 25 -6.37 -7.74 9.18
C THR A 25 -7.41 -7.31 8.15
N ASP A 26 -8.53 -8.03 8.06
CA ASP A 26 -9.64 -7.65 7.18
C ASP A 26 -10.20 -6.26 7.51
N PHE A 27 -10.26 -5.90 8.80
CA PHE A 27 -10.65 -4.56 9.22
C PHE A 27 -9.66 -3.48 8.77
N GLN A 28 -8.34 -3.74 8.85
CA GLN A 28 -7.34 -2.82 8.31
C GLN A 28 -7.44 -2.69 6.79
N LYS A 29 -7.66 -3.79 6.06
CA LYS A 29 -7.89 -3.75 4.61
C LYS A 29 -9.11 -2.89 4.26
N HIS A 30 -10.21 -3.08 4.99
CA HIS A 30 -11.42 -2.27 4.83
C HIS A 30 -11.17 -0.79 5.10
N SER A 31 -10.63 -0.45 6.27
CA SER A 31 -10.36 0.94 6.67
C SER A 31 -9.39 1.62 5.70
N LEU A 32 -8.33 0.92 5.28
CA LEU A 32 -7.36 1.43 4.31
C LEU A 32 -8.03 1.71 2.95
N ARG A 33 -8.89 0.79 2.49
CA ARG A 33 -9.65 0.97 1.25
C ARG A 33 -10.54 2.21 1.30
N VAL A 34 -11.31 2.38 2.38
CA VAL A 34 -12.19 3.56 2.57
C VAL A 34 -11.36 4.84 2.64
N LEU A 35 -10.28 4.86 3.41
CA LEU A 35 -9.40 6.02 3.53
C LEU A 35 -8.79 6.41 2.17
N VAL A 36 -8.29 5.46 1.39
CA VAL A 36 -7.74 5.71 0.05
C VAL A 36 -8.82 6.28 -0.88
N MET A 37 -10.05 5.77 -0.83
CA MET A 37 -11.16 6.35 -1.62
C MET A 37 -11.43 7.82 -1.26
N LEU A 38 -11.45 8.15 0.05
CA LEU A 38 -11.68 9.52 0.50
C LEU A 38 -10.54 10.45 0.08
N LEU A 39 -9.29 10.02 0.26
CA LEU A 39 -8.12 10.79 -0.17
C LEU A 39 -8.11 11.04 -1.69
N LEU A 40 -8.48 10.05 -2.51
CA LEU A 40 -8.56 10.24 -3.96
C LEU A 40 -9.71 11.15 -4.39
N ARG A 41 -10.77 11.23 -3.60
CA ARG A 41 -11.85 12.19 -3.80
C ARG A 41 -11.38 13.62 -3.50
N ASP A 42 -10.63 13.80 -2.42
CA ASP A 42 -10.14 15.12 -1.99
C ASP A 42 -8.94 15.59 -2.85
N TYR A 43 -8.13 14.65 -3.34
CA TYR A 43 -6.93 14.89 -4.16
C TYR A 43 -6.99 14.11 -5.49
N PRO A 44 -7.88 14.51 -6.42
CA PRO A 44 -8.08 13.81 -7.68
C PRO A 44 -6.80 13.78 -8.53
N GLY A 45 -6.57 12.65 -9.21
CA GLY A 45 -5.38 12.43 -10.04
C GLY A 45 -4.15 11.95 -9.28
N SER A 46 -4.21 11.85 -7.95
CA SER A 46 -3.12 11.26 -7.15
C SER A 46 -2.93 9.77 -7.47
N ARG A 47 -1.67 9.32 -7.36
CA ARG A 47 -1.29 7.90 -7.53
C ARG A 47 -1.35 7.17 -6.19
N VAL A 48 -1.85 5.93 -6.19
CA VAL A 48 -1.75 5.01 -5.05
C VAL A 48 -0.58 4.07 -5.30
N VAL A 49 0.46 4.19 -4.47
CA VAL A 49 1.73 3.47 -4.63
C VAL A 49 2.23 2.97 -3.27
N GLY A 50 3.01 1.90 -3.28
CA GLY A 50 3.75 1.41 -2.13
C GLY A 50 5.02 2.24 -1.92
N HIS A 51 5.59 2.18 -0.71
CA HIS A 51 6.86 2.86 -0.44
C HIS A 51 8.00 2.27 -1.29
N ARG A 52 7.98 0.96 -1.55
CA ARG A 52 8.95 0.29 -2.44
C ARG A 52 8.91 0.78 -3.88
N ASP A 53 7.72 1.12 -4.37
CA ASP A 53 7.49 1.61 -5.74
C ASP A 53 8.06 3.03 -5.96
N LEU A 54 8.60 3.63 -4.89
CA LEU A 54 9.29 4.93 -4.87
C LEU A 54 10.81 4.79 -4.70
N SER A 55 11.33 3.57 -4.85
CA SER A 55 12.78 3.33 -4.92
C SER A 55 13.35 3.96 -6.21
N PRO A 56 14.66 4.28 -6.25
CA PRO A 56 15.31 4.73 -7.47
C PRO A 56 15.26 3.64 -8.55
N ASP A 57 14.95 4.05 -9.77
CA ASP A 57 15.12 3.23 -10.98
C ASP A 57 16.62 3.24 -11.35
N LEU A 58 17.31 2.15 -11.04
CA LEU A 58 18.76 1.99 -11.17
C LEU A 58 19.17 1.62 -12.59
N ASN A 59 18.32 0.89 -13.32
CA ASN A 59 18.59 0.46 -14.69
C ASN A 59 17.99 1.40 -15.76
N HIS A 60 17.20 2.39 -15.33
CA HIS A 60 16.56 3.43 -16.12
C HIS A 60 15.54 2.92 -17.14
N ASN A 61 14.86 1.81 -16.84
CA ASN A 61 13.85 1.21 -17.72
C ASN A 61 12.41 1.76 -17.48
N GLY A 62 12.22 2.58 -16.45
CA GLY A 62 10.93 3.17 -16.09
C GLY A 62 10.04 2.31 -15.19
N GLU A 63 10.50 1.13 -14.79
CA GLU A 63 9.85 0.24 -13.84
C GLU A 63 10.72 0.10 -12.58
N ILE A 64 10.11 -0.16 -11.42
CA ILE A 64 10.84 -0.37 -10.16
C ILE A 64 10.73 -1.84 -9.80
N GLU A 65 11.79 -2.59 -10.08
CA GLU A 65 11.82 -4.05 -9.96
C GLU A 65 12.27 -4.50 -8.56
N PRO A 66 11.95 -5.74 -8.12
CA PRO A 66 12.28 -6.22 -6.78
C PRO A 66 13.74 -6.08 -6.35
N GLU A 67 14.66 -6.26 -7.28
CA GLU A 67 16.11 -6.07 -7.10
C GLU A 67 16.52 -4.63 -6.82
N GLU A 68 15.68 -3.64 -7.15
CA GLU A 68 15.91 -2.21 -6.94
C GLU A 68 15.24 -1.70 -5.65
N TRP A 69 14.44 -2.54 -4.99
CA TRP A 69 13.71 -2.14 -3.80
C TRP A 69 14.65 -1.84 -2.64
N ILE A 70 14.65 -0.59 -2.18
CA ILE A 70 15.33 -0.20 -0.95
C ILE A 70 14.59 -0.73 0.29
N LYS A 71 13.28 -0.96 0.16
CA LYS A 71 12.39 -1.44 1.24
C LYS A 71 11.34 -2.35 0.65
N GLU A 72 10.86 -3.33 1.43
CA GLU A 72 9.72 -4.17 1.01
C GLU A 72 8.35 -3.56 1.35
N CYS A 73 8.34 -2.52 2.20
CA CYS A 73 7.15 -1.77 2.60
C CYS A 73 6.32 -1.35 1.36
N PRO A 74 5.00 -1.65 1.31
CA PRO A 74 4.14 -2.01 2.44
C PRO A 74 3.92 -3.53 2.59
N CYS A 75 4.77 -4.37 1.99
CA CYS A 75 4.68 -5.84 2.00
C CYS A 75 3.50 -6.39 1.17
N PHE A 76 2.84 -5.55 0.37
CA PHE A 76 1.81 -5.91 -0.61
C PHE A 76 1.77 -4.88 -1.75
N HIS A 77 1.04 -5.15 -2.84
CA HIS A 77 0.90 -4.20 -3.95
C HIS A 77 -0.16 -3.13 -3.64
N ALA A 78 0.27 -1.89 -3.37
CA ALA A 78 -0.67 -0.82 -3.01
C ALA A 78 -1.67 -0.47 -4.12
N SER A 79 -1.32 -0.72 -5.38
CA SER A 79 -2.20 -0.51 -6.54
C SER A 79 -3.46 -1.39 -6.50
N THR A 80 -3.47 -2.50 -5.75
CA THR A 80 -4.63 -3.41 -5.66
C THR A 80 -5.66 -2.99 -4.63
N ILE A 81 -5.39 -1.99 -3.77
CA ILE A 81 -6.25 -1.59 -2.64
C ILE A 81 -7.71 -1.36 -3.05
N LEU A 82 -7.95 -0.81 -4.24
CA LEU A 82 -9.29 -0.54 -4.75
C LEU A 82 -9.87 -1.64 -5.64
N GLN A 83 -9.03 -2.55 -6.12
CA GLN A 83 -9.37 -3.66 -7.00
C GLN A 83 -9.88 -4.87 -6.21
N ASP A 84 -9.33 -5.08 -5.02
CA ASP A 84 -9.74 -6.19 -4.15
C ASP A 84 -11.20 -6.00 -3.70
N PRO A 85 -12.02 -7.08 -3.70
CA PRO A 85 -13.38 -7.00 -3.18
C PRO A 85 -13.34 -6.58 -1.71
N PRO A 86 -14.29 -5.75 -1.24
CA PRO A 86 -14.32 -5.37 0.15
C PRO A 86 -14.45 -6.63 1.02
N PRO A 87 -13.67 -6.77 2.10
CA PRO A 87 -13.80 -7.90 3.00
C PRO A 87 -15.21 -7.91 3.59
N GLN A 88 -15.76 -9.10 3.84
CA GLN A 88 -17.06 -9.23 4.50
C GLN A 88 -16.96 -8.58 5.88
N ASN A 89 -17.72 -7.52 6.09
CA ASN A 89 -17.84 -6.91 7.41
C ASN A 89 -19.06 -7.52 8.11
N PRO A 90 -18.87 -8.32 9.17
CA PRO A 90 -19.96 -8.96 9.89
C PRO A 90 -20.84 -7.96 10.65
N ALA A 91 -20.42 -6.70 10.80
CA ALA A 91 -21.25 -5.63 11.38
C ALA A 91 -22.29 -5.04 10.40
N TYR A 92 -22.31 -5.48 9.14
CA TYR A 92 -23.38 -5.15 8.18
C TYR A 92 -24.46 -6.24 8.08
N LEU A 93 -24.41 -7.28 8.94
CA LEU A 93 -25.48 -8.25 9.16
C LEU A 93 -26.32 -7.85 10.38
#